data_AF-A0A371WUN0-F1
#
_entry.id   AF-A0A371WUN0-F1
#
_cell.length_a   1.000
_cell.length_b   1.000
_cell.length_c   1.000
_cell.angle_alpha   90.00
_cell.angle_beta   90.00
_cell.angle_gamma   90.00
#
_symmetry.space_group_name_H-M   'P 1'
#
loop_
_entity.id
_entity.type
_entity.pdbx_description
1 polymer ?
#
loop_
_entity_poly.entity_id
_entity_poly.type
_entity_poly.pdbx_seq_one_letter_code
_entity_poly.pdbx_strand_id
1 'polypeptide(L)'
;MTKVFRALFAAVPIVAICAGFAFAQMGPAPVGFGHGNAMLGRLCNPTTPPFPADKVAARLTEMLKLTDAQKPALKDLEDSVAKAIEDTKSLCLEKPDMTSLPGRAAFAAKRMTVMAAAINSVQPKLEAFYNTLDDKQKAAFNEMHGPGMMRRWGHHHEQQGDDEDEPAQP
;
A
#
# COMPACT_ATOMS: atom_id res chain seq x y z
N MET A 1 50.96 -13.17 -46.72
CA MET A 1 49.55 -12.84 -47.02
C MET A 1 48.65 -13.85 -46.31
N THR A 2 48.04 -13.36 -45.23
CA THR A 2 46.83 -13.80 -44.50
C THR A 2 46.45 -15.30 -44.47
N LYS A 3 46.74 -15.91 -43.32
CA LYS A 3 46.38 -17.26 -42.89
C LYS A 3 44.92 -17.33 -42.40
N VAL A 4 44.21 -18.34 -42.89
CA VAL A 4 43.33 -19.26 -42.12
C VAL A 4 42.15 -18.61 -41.38
N PHE A 5 40.99 -18.66 -42.03
CA PHE A 5 39.66 -18.48 -41.42
C PHE A 5 39.49 -19.49 -40.29
N ARG A 6 39.55 -18.98 -39.06
CA ARG A 6 39.39 -19.72 -37.81
C ARG A 6 37.93 -20.11 -37.59
N ALA A 7 37.78 -21.35 -37.17
CA ALA A 7 36.95 -21.81 -36.06
C ALA A 7 35.43 -21.67 -36.25
N LEU A 8 34.76 -22.77 -36.58
CA LEU A 8 34.24 -23.79 -35.66
C LEU A 8 32.83 -23.43 -35.20
N PHE A 9 31.91 -24.31 -35.60
CA PHE A 9 30.56 -24.49 -35.09
C PHE A 9 30.57 -24.43 -33.56
N ALA A 10 30.23 -23.26 -33.00
CA ALA A 10 30.00 -23.08 -31.58
C ALA A 10 28.54 -23.43 -31.27
N ALA A 11 28.39 -24.62 -30.70
CA ALA A 11 27.39 -25.05 -29.72
C ALA A 11 26.17 -24.12 -29.52
N VAL A 12 25.00 -24.63 -29.90
CA VAL A 12 23.70 -24.20 -29.37
C VAL A 12 23.65 -24.53 -27.87
N PRO A 13 23.61 -23.55 -26.96
CA PRO A 13 23.33 -23.81 -25.56
C PRO A 13 21.81 -23.88 -25.40
N ILE A 14 21.38 -25.11 -25.19
CA ILE A 14 20.20 -25.59 -24.46
C ILE A 14 19.53 -24.49 -23.63
N VAL A 15 18.24 -24.29 -23.90
CA VAL A 15 17.28 -23.57 -23.06
C VAL A 15 17.32 -24.17 -21.65
N ALA A 16 18.07 -23.53 -20.75
CA ALA A 16 18.13 -23.87 -19.35
C ALA A 16 16.91 -23.25 -18.64
N ILE A 17 16.14 -24.15 -18.03
CA ILE A 17 14.88 -23.95 -17.33
C ILE A 17 15.03 -22.95 -16.18
N CYS A 18 14.46 -21.75 -16.32
CA CYS A 18 14.33 -20.75 -15.25
C CYS A 18 13.07 -20.96 -14.38
N ALA A 19 12.84 -22.17 -13.87
CA ALA A 19 11.66 -22.47 -13.03
C ALA A 19 12.02 -23.07 -11.66
N GLY A 20 13.14 -22.64 -11.05
CA GLY A 20 13.68 -23.30 -9.87
C GLY A 20 14.13 -22.43 -8.70
N PHE A 21 14.09 -21.10 -8.77
CA PHE A 21 14.53 -20.26 -7.65
C PHE A 21 13.53 -19.14 -7.37
N ALA A 22 13.04 -19.14 -6.12
CA ALA A 22 12.35 -18.07 -5.40
C ALA A 22 10.80 -18.05 -5.30
N PHE A 23 10.11 -19.20 -5.23
CA PHE A 23 8.74 -19.24 -4.65
C PHE A 23 8.69 -19.73 -3.18
N ALA A 24 9.83 -20.07 -2.57
CA ALA A 24 9.86 -20.65 -1.23
C ALA A 24 9.88 -19.65 -0.05
N GLN A 25 9.77 -18.34 -0.29
CA GLN A 25 9.80 -17.32 0.79
C GLN A 25 8.51 -16.51 0.99
N MET A 26 7.44 -16.83 0.26
CA MET A 26 6.11 -16.32 0.59
C MET A 26 5.43 -17.37 1.46
N GLY A 27 5.63 -17.27 2.78
CA GLY A 27 4.71 -17.91 3.72
C GLY A 27 3.27 -17.45 3.42
N PRO A 28 2.25 -18.24 3.77
CA PRO A 28 0.86 -17.89 3.49
C PRO A 28 0.55 -16.56 4.18
N ALA A 29 0.57 -15.46 3.42
CA ALA A 29 -0.08 -14.26 3.84
C ALA A 29 -1.55 -14.62 4.03
N PRO A 30 -2.22 -14.21 5.13
CA PRO A 30 -3.66 -14.25 5.15
C PRO A 30 -4.13 -13.33 4.02
N VAL A 31 -4.52 -13.95 2.90
CA VAL A 31 -5.16 -13.30 1.77
C VAL A 31 -6.55 -12.87 2.20
N GLY A 32 -6.61 -11.85 3.06
CA GLY A 32 -7.82 -11.16 3.45
C GLY A 32 -8.29 -10.25 2.33
N PHE A 33 -8.68 -10.80 1.18
CA PHE A 33 -9.28 -10.06 0.05
C PHE A 33 -10.66 -9.43 0.38
N GLY A 34 -11.15 -9.54 1.63
CA GLY A 34 -12.45 -9.04 2.06
C GLY A 34 -12.53 -7.53 2.36
N HIS A 35 -11.42 -6.85 2.63
CA HIS A 35 -11.45 -5.45 3.08
C HIS A 35 -11.65 -4.42 1.97
N GLY A 36 -11.51 -4.83 0.71
CA GLY A 36 -11.52 -3.89 -0.41
C GLY A 36 -12.86 -3.15 -0.56
N ASN A 37 -13.98 -3.87 -0.54
CA ASN A 37 -15.30 -3.24 -0.69
C ASN A 37 -15.66 -2.38 0.52
N ALA A 38 -15.22 -2.75 1.72
CA ALA A 38 -15.40 -1.96 2.94
C ALA A 38 -14.63 -0.62 2.86
N MET A 39 -13.40 -0.62 2.33
CA MET A 39 -12.62 0.60 2.11
C MET A 39 -13.31 1.55 1.13
N LEU A 40 -13.81 1.03 0.01
CA LEU A 40 -14.55 1.85 -0.97
C LEU A 40 -15.86 2.37 -0.39
N GLY A 41 -16.59 1.56 0.37
CA GLY A 41 -17.81 1.98 1.07
C GLY A 41 -17.55 3.14 2.04
N ARG A 42 -16.43 3.14 2.77
CA ARG A 42 -16.03 4.29 3.60
C ARG A 42 -15.67 5.52 2.77
N LEU A 43 -14.90 5.36 1.70
CA LEU A 43 -14.53 6.46 0.80
C LEU A 43 -15.75 7.15 0.16
N CYS A 44 -16.78 6.38 -0.16
CA CYS A 44 -18.00 6.85 -0.79
C CYS A 44 -19.08 7.32 0.20
N ASN A 45 -18.87 7.14 1.50
CA ASN A 45 -19.81 7.65 2.50
C ASN A 45 -19.64 9.18 2.65
N PRO A 46 -20.69 9.99 2.39
CA PRO A 46 -20.61 11.44 2.45
C PRO A 46 -20.33 11.98 3.86
N THR A 47 -20.53 11.19 4.92
CA THR A 47 -20.21 11.58 6.30
C THR A 47 -18.78 11.25 6.70
N THR A 48 -18.03 10.54 5.84
CA THR A 48 -16.62 10.26 6.12
C THR A 48 -15.82 11.56 6.02
N PRO A 49 -15.09 11.94 7.09
CA PRO A 49 -14.25 13.12 7.04
C PRO A 49 -13.18 12.96 5.95
N PRO A 50 -12.72 14.08 5.33
CA PRO A 50 -11.60 14.03 4.40
C PRO A 50 -10.38 13.35 5.02
N PHE A 51 -9.53 12.78 4.16
CA PHE A 51 -8.26 12.22 4.61
C PHE A 51 -7.43 13.33 5.28
N PRO A 52 -7.01 13.14 6.54
CA PRO A 52 -6.33 14.19 7.30
C PRO A 52 -4.83 14.25 6.94
N ALA A 53 -4.53 14.61 5.68
CA ALA A 53 -3.16 14.65 5.16
C ALA A 53 -2.25 15.55 6.00
N ASP A 54 -2.75 16.71 6.42
CA ASP A 54 -2.10 17.68 7.29
C ASP A 54 -1.70 17.10 8.66
N LYS A 55 -2.56 16.28 9.27
CA LYS A 55 -2.26 15.66 10.56
C LYS A 55 -1.22 14.55 10.43
N VAL A 56 -1.30 13.78 9.35
CA VAL A 56 -0.29 12.75 9.04
C VAL A 56 1.07 13.40 8.80
N ALA A 57 1.09 14.49 8.03
CA ALA A 57 2.27 15.30 7.78
C ALA A 57 2.95 15.83 9.05
N ALA A 58 2.16 16.45 9.93
CA ALA A 58 2.64 16.98 11.19
C ALA A 58 3.25 15.88 12.05
N ARG A 59 2.59 14.72 12.12
CA ARG A 59 3.08 13.56 12.86
C ARG A 59 4.38 13.00 12.28
N LEU A 60 4.50 12.90 10.96
CA LEU A 60 5.74 12.47 10.30
C LEU A 60 6.88 13.47 10.54
N THR A 61 6.57 14.77 10.47
CA THR A 61 7.52 15.85 10.76
C THR A 61 8.07 15.74 12.17
N GLU A 62 7.21 15.50 13.16
CA GLU A 62 7.58 15.35 14.56
C GLU A 62 8.39 14.06 14.81
N MET A 63 7.88 12.91 14.34
CA MET A 63 8.49 11.60 14.58
C MET A 63 9.85 11.44 13.90
N LEU A 64 10.00 11.94 12.68
CA LEU A 64 11.24 11.87 11.91
C LEU A 64 12.16 13.07 12.18
N LYS A 65 11.71 14.05 12.97
CA LYS A 65 12.42 15.31 13.22
C LYS A 65 12.89 15.94 11.90
N LEU A 66 11.97 16.10 10.96
CA LEU A 66 12.31 16.56 9.60
C LEU A 66 12.91 17.96 9.61
N THR A 67 13.92 18.16 8.78
CA THR A 67 14.53 19.46 8.53
C THR A 67 13.65 20.30 7.60
N ASP A 68 13.85 21.62 7.59
CA ASP A 68 13.12 22.52 6.68
C ASP A 68 13.36 22.20 5.20
N ALA A 69 14.50 21.59 4.86
CA ALA A 69 14.80 21.14 3.51
C ALA A 69 14.01 19.87 3.09
N GLN A 70 13.54 19.07 4.05
CA GLN A 70 12.80 17.82 3.81
C GLN A 70 11.28 18.04 3.74
N LYS A 71 10.76 19.06 4.43
CA LYS A 71 9.31 19.38 4.48
C LYS A 71 8.67 19.60 3.09
N PRO A 72 9.30 20.25 2.11
CA PRO A 72 8.70 20.38 0.78
C PRO A 72 8.44 19.04 0.09
N ALA A 73 9.36 18.06 0.21
CA ALA A 73 9.17 16.74 -0.38
C ALA A 73 8.04 15.95 0.31
N LEU A 74 7.87 16.15 1.63
CA LEU A 74 6.73 15.59 2.36
C LEU A 74 5.41 16.20 1.88
N LYS A 75 5.36 17.53 1.70
CA LYS A 75 4.17 18.24 1.21
C LYS A 75 3.73 17.75 -0.17
N ASP A 76 4.70 17.53 -1.07
CA ASP A 76 4.46 16.96 -2.39
C ASP A 76 3.84 15.55 -2.33
N LEU A 77 4.29 14.72 -1.37
CA LEU A 77 3.72 13.40 -1.12
C LEU A 77 2.29 13.50 -0.58
N GLU A 78 2.03 14.39 0.38
CA GLU A 78 0.69 14.64 0.93
C GLU A 78 -0.31 15.04 -0.15
N ASP A 79 0.06 16.01 -0.99
CA ASP A 79 -0.80 16.52 -2.06
C ASP A 79 -1.10 15.42 -3.08
N SER A 80 -0.11 14.59 -3.40
CA SER A 80 -0.31 13.45 -4.29
C SER A 80 -1.24 12.39 -3.69
N VAL A 81 -1.15 12.12 -2.38
CA VAL A 81 -2.07 11.19 -1.70
C VAL A 81 -3.49 11.77 -1.65
N ALA A 82 -3.64 13.05 -1.30
CA ALA A 82 -4.93 13.73 -1.27
C ALA A 82 -5.61 13.67 -2.64
N LYS A 83 -4.88 14.00 -3.70
CA LYS A 83 -5.36 13.89 -5.09
C LYS A 83 -5.74 12.46 -5.46
N ALA A 84 -4.91 11.47 -5.12
CA ALA A 84 -5.20 10.07 -5.42
C ALA A 84 -6.49 9.57 -4.75
N ILE A 85 -6.77 10.05 -3.53
CA ILE A 85 -8.01 9.77 -2.80
C ILE A 85 -9.21 10.42 -3.49
N GLU A 86 -9.07 11.68 -3.93
CA GLU A 86 -10.11 12.38 -4.70
C GLU A 86 -10.40 11.69 -6.03
N ASP A 87 -9.38 11.33 -6.80
CA ASP A 87 -9.53 10.63 -8.07
C ASP A 87 -10.21 9.27 -7.87
N THR A 88 -9.92 8.58 -6.76
CA THR A 88 -10.57 7.31 -6.39
C THR A 88 -12.07 7.47 -6.10
N LYS A 89 -12.51 8.64 -5.60
CA LYS A 89 -13.94 8.91 -5.36
C LYS A 89 -14.77 8.95 -6.65
N SER A 90 -14.15 9.02 -7.83
CA SER A 90 -14.86 8.86 -9.11
C SER A 90 -15.64 7.53 -9.16
N LEU A 91 -15.15 6.48 -8.51
CA LEU A 91 -15.83 5.19 -8.39
C LEU A 91 -17.17 5.26 -7.63
N CYS A 92 -17.37 6.28 -6.80
CA CYS A 92 -18.61 6.45 -6.02
C CYS A 92 -19.79 6.95 -6.87
N LEU A 93 -19.49 7.56 -8.02
CA LEU A 93 -20.50 8.05 -8.96
C LEU A 93 -20.95 6.96 -9.94
N GLU A 94 -20.22 5.85 -10.00
CA GLU A 94 -20.52 4.73 -10.87
C GLU A 94 -21.77 3.99 -10.41
N LYS A 95 -22.60 3.56 -11.36
CA LYS A 95 -23.77 2.70 -11.12
C LYS A 95 -23.57 1.36 -11.82
N PRO A 96 -22.65 0.51 -11.33
CA PRO A 96 -22.39 -0.79 -11.95
C PRO A 96 -23.59 -1.72 -11.79
N ASP A 97 -23.77 -2.63 -12.76
CA ASP A 97 -24.69 -3.75 -12.59
C ASP A 97 -24.10 -4.74 -11.57
N MET A 98 -24.64 -4.70 -10.35
CA MET A 98 -24.24 -5.59 -9.27
C MET A 98 -25.07 -6.88 -9.22
N THR A 99 -26.08 -7.02 -10.10
CA THR A 99 -26.98 -8.18 -10.14
C THR A 99 -26.43 -9.30 -11.01
N SER A 100 -25.65 -8.98 -12.04
CA SER A 100 -24.98 -9.96 -12.90
C SER A 100 -23.52 -10.21 -12.51
N LEU A 101 -23.04 -11.44 -12.72
CA LEU A 101 -21.63 -11.78 -12.50
C LEU A 101 -20.69 -10.97 -13.43
N PRO A 102 -21.00 -10.79 -14.73
CA PRO A 102 -20.18 -9.95 -15.62
C PRO A 102 -20.14 -8.48 -15.19
N GLY A 103 -21.26 -7.91 -14.76
CA GLY A 103 -21.31 -6.52 -14.28
C GLY A 103 -20.45 -6.30 -13.03
N ARG A 104 -20.53 -7.24 -12.06
CA ARG A 104 -19.66 -7.23 -10.87
C ARG A 104 -18.18 -7.35 -11.24
N ALA A 105 -17.84 -8.21 -12.19
CA ALA A 105 -16.46 -8.38 -12.66
C ALA A 105 -15.93 -7.12 -13.36
N ALA A 106 -16.73 -6.48 -14.20
CA ALA A 106 -16.37 -5.23 -14.88
C ALA A 106 -16.11 -4.10 -13.88
N PHE A 107 -16.94 -3.96 -12.85
CA PHE A 107 -16.71 -2.98 -11.79
C PHE A 107 -15.45 -3.28 -10.98
N ALA A 108 -15.22 -4.55 -10.63
CA ALA A 108 -14.00 -4.96 -9.95
C ALA A 108 -12.74 -4.63 -10.76
N ALA A 109 -12.75 -4.88 -12.07
CA ALA A 109 -11.65 -4.53 -12.96
C ALA A 109 -11.39 -3.02 -12.97
N LYS A 110 -12.45 -2.21 -13.15
CA LYS A 110 -12.33 -0.73 -13.13
C LYS A 110 -11.79 -0.21 -11.80
N ARG A 111 -12.28 -0.77 -10.69
CA ARG A 111 -11.80 -0.44 -9.35
C ARG A 111 -10.29 -0.71 -9.20
N MET A 112 -9.80 -1.85 -9.71
CA MET A 112 -8.37 -2.16 -9.67
C MET A 112 -7.56 -1.20 -10.55
N THR A 113 -8.05 -0.83 -11.72
CA THR A 113 -7.39 0.15 -12.61
C THR A 113 -7.24 1.51 -11.93
N VAL A 114 -8.29 2.02 -11.27
CA VAL A 114 -8.25 3.30 -10.56
C VAL A 114 -7.27 3.24 -9.37
N MET A 115 -7.31 2.17 -8.58
CA MET A 115 -6.39 2.00 -7.45
C MET A 115 -4.93 1.87 -7.91
N ALA A 116 -4.67 1.19 -9.03
CA ALA A 116 -3.34 1.11 -9.61
C ALA A 116 -2.85 2.49 -10.07
N ALA A 117 -3.70 3.30 -10.71
CA ALA A 117 -3.36 4.67 -11.10
C ALA A 117 -3.05 5.55 -9.88
N ALA A 118 -3.82 5.42 -8.80
CA ALA A 118 -3.58 6.09 -7.52
C ALA A 118 -2.22 5.72 -6.90
N ILE A 119 -1.86 4.44 -6.90
CA ILE A 119 -0.54 3.99 -6.40
C ILE A 119 0.59 4.54 -7.27
N ASN A 120 0.43 4.45 -8.60
CA ASN A 120 1.45 4.93 -9.55
C ASN A 120 1.69 6.44 -9.47
N SER A 121 0.72 7.24 -9.02
CA SER A 121 0.92 8.68 -8.81
C SER A 121 1.63 8.98 -7.49
N VAL A 122 1.33 8.24 -6.43
CA VAL A 122 1.92 8.43 -5.09
C VAL A 122 3.34 7.89 -5.00
N GLN A 123 3.63 6.73 -5.61
CA GLN A 123 4.93 6.05 -5.53
C GLN A 123 6.14 6.97 -5.83
N PRO A 124 6.20 7.72 -6.95
CA PRO A 124 7.37 8.56 -7.23
C PRO A 124 7.56 9.70 -6.21
N LYS A 125 6.46 10.23 -5.65
CA LYS A 125 6.53 11.26 -4.60
C LYS A 125 7.00 10.68 -3.28
N LEU A 126 6.58 9.46 -2.96
CA LEU A 126 7.07 8.72 -1.79
C LEU A 126 8.57 8.46 -1.90
N GLU A 127 9.02 7.98 -3.06
CA GLU A 127 10.44 7.73 -3.30
C GLU A 127 11.27 9.02 -3.21
N ALA A 128 10.79 10.11 -3.79
CA ALA A 128 11.44 11.42 -3.69
C ALA A 128 11.58 11.88 -2.23
N PHE A 129 10.50 11.80 -1.43
CA PHE A 129 10.54 12.10 0.01
C PHE A 129 11.51 11.18 0.75
N TYR A 130 11.44 9.86 0.52
CA TYR A 130 12.29 8.87 1.17
C TYR A 130 13.78 9.12 0.89
N ASN A 131 14.11 9.55 -0.33
CA ASN A 131 15.49 9.87 -0.71
C ASN A 131 16.03 11.13 -0.03
N THR A 132 15.17 12.02 0.49
CA THR A 132 15.61 13.16 1.30
C THR A 132 16.01 12.79 2.73
N LEU A 133 15.59 11.60 3.20
CA LEU A 133 15.81 11.15 4.58
C LEU A 133 17.22 10.60 4.78
N ASP A 134 17.79 10.86 5.96
CA ASP A 134 19.01 10.19 6.42
C ASP A 134 18.73 8.75 6.87
N ASP A 135 19.78 7.96 7.11
CA ASP A 135 19.65 6.54 7.46
C ASP A 135 18.86 6.31 8.76
N LYS A 136 18.97 7.22 9.73
CA LYS A 136 18.25 7.13 11.01
C LYS A 136 16.77 7.40 10.80
N GLN A 137 16.44 8.42 10.01
CA GLN A 137 15.06 8.75 9.63
C GLN A 137 14.43 7.63 8.80
N LYS A 138 15.17 7.05 7.83
CA LYS A 138 14.71 5.90 7.04
C LYS A 138 14.40 4.70 7.91
N ALA A 139 15.27 4.38 8.87
CA ALA A 139 15.03 3.28 9.81
C ALA A 139 13.75 3.50 10.63
N ALA A 140 13.56 4.71 11.18
CA ALA A 140 12.34 5.07 11.92
C ALA A 140 11.08 5.05 11.04
N PHE A 141 11.18 5.54 9.80
CA PHE A 141 10.07 5.51 8.84
C PHE A 141 9.67 4.08 8.47
N ASN A 142 10.64 3.19 8.25
CA ASN A 142 10.40 1.78 7.98
C ASN A 142 9.77 1.05 9.18
N GLU A 143 10.12 1.41 10.41
CA GLU A 143 9.52 0.80 11.62
C GLU A 143 8.03 1.15 11.77
N MET A 144 7.64 2.40 11.43
CA MET A 144 6.24 2.82 11.45
C MET A 144 5.36 2.01 10.49
N HIS A 145 5.90 1.59 9.35
CA HIS A 145 5.15 0.87 8.31
C HIS A 145 5.52 -0.62 8.20
N GLY A 146 6.36 -1.11 9.12
CA GLY A 146 6.87 -2.48 9.12
C GLY A 146 6.08 -3.43 10.03
N PRO A 147 6.47 -4.72 10.08
CA PRO A 147 5.82 -5.74 10.91
C PRO A 147 5.77 -5.42 12.42
N GLY A 148 6.61 -4.48 12.88
CA GLY A 148 6.65 -4.01 14.27
C GLY A 148 5.34 -3.33 14.71
N MET A 149 4.63 -2.66 13.79
CA MET A 149 3.33 -2.06 14.12
C MET A 149 2.29 -3.15 14.41
N MET A 150 2.24 -4.23 13.61
CA MET A 150 1.28 -5.33 13.82
C MET A 150 1.44 -6.00 15.19
N ARG A 151 2.67 -6.06 15.74
CA ARG A 151 2.91 -6.60 17.09
C ARG A 151 2.43 -5.67 18.22
N ARG A 152 2.50 -4.34 18.02
CA ARG A 152 2.05 -3.35 19.02
C ARG A 152 0.53 -3.34 19.19
N TRP A 153 -0.22 -3.52 18.11
CA TRP A 153 -1.70 -3.48 18.13
C TRP A 153 -2.35 -4.83 18.48
N GLY A 154 -1.62 -5.95 18.40
CA GLY A 154 -2.13 -7.27 18.80
C GLY A 154 -2.32 -7.47 20.31
N HIS A 155 -1.74 -6.62 21.16
CA HIS A 155 -1.79 -6.76 22.62
C HIS A 155 -2.92 -5.99 23.32
N HIS A 156 -3.68 -5.14 22.61
CA HIS A 156 -4.69 -4.27 23.24
C HIS A 156 -6.12 -4.83 23.28
N HIS A 157 -6.38 -6.03 22.73
CA HIS A 157 -7.72 -6.63 22.72
C HIS A 157 -8.02 -7.58 23.89
N GLU A 158 -7.08 -7.81 24.82
CA GLU A 158 -7.21 -8.86 25.84
C GLU A 158 -7.52 -8.34 27.27
N GLN A 159 -8.00 -7.10 27.43
CA GLN A 159 -8.32 -6.54 28.77
C GLN A 159 -9.72 -5.92 28.90
N GLN A 160 -10.60 -6.09 27.93
CA GLN A 160 -11.96 -5.52 28.00
C GLN A 160 -13.03 -6.59 27.80
N GLY A 161 -13.15 -7.43 28.82
CA GLY A 161 -14.24 -8.38 29.01
C GLY A 161 -14.08 -8.98 30.39
N ASP A 162 -15.01 -8.66 31.30
CA ASP A 162 -15.41 -9.40 32.51
C ASP A 162 -15.83 -8.49 33.69
N ASP A 163 -16.57 -7.41 33.46
CA ASP A 163 -17.23 -6.69 34.56
C ASP A 163 -18.55 -6.05 34.09
N GLU A 164 -19.60 -6.86 33.85
CA GLU A 164 -20.99 -6.37 33.90
C GLU A 164 -21.94 -7.42 34.54
N ASP A 165 -22.64 -6.96 35.59
CA ASP A 165 -23.99 -7.31 36.06
C ASP A 165 -24.25 -8.49 37.02
N GLU A 166 -24.26 -8.18 38.33
CA GLU A 166 -25.18 -8.80 39.31
C GLU A 166 -26.04 -7.70 39.98
N PRO A 167 -27.37 -7.64 39.75
CA PRO A 167 -28.24 -6.72 40.45
C PRO A 167 -28.74 -7.33 41.77
N ALA A 168 -28.53 -6.62 42.87
CA ALA A 168 -29.12 -6.93 44.18
C ALA A 168 -30.64 -6.68 44.15
N GLN A 169 -31.44 -7.67 44.56
CA GLN A 169 -32.87 -7.51 44.85
C GLN A 169 -33.13 -7.84 46.34
N PRO A 170 -34.02 -7.09 47.03
CA PRO A 170 -34.64 -7.56 48.28
C PRO A 170 -35.78 -8.56 48.01
#